data_AF-A0AAU2X4W0-F1
#
_entry.id   AF-A0AAU2X4W0-F1
#
_cell.length_a   1.000
_cell.length_b   1.000
_cell.length_c   1.000
_cell.angle_alpha   90.00
_cell.angle_beta   90.00
_cell.angle_gamma   90.00
#
_symmetry.space_group_name_H-M   'P 1'
#
loop_
_entity.id
_entity.type
_entity.pdbx_description
1 polymer ?
#
loop_
_entity_poly.entity_id
_entity_poly.type
_entity_poly.pdbx_seq_one_letter_code
_entity_poly.pdbx_strand_id
1 'polypeptide(L)'
;MTAAEETPPGSVANASAAAGEIWTTLLQHSGRLPQAAIDEVLGPQRGTPATERPLPCTFSADALTGVDCRLPAPVGSAPRGIGTSLSRTRIIGGKVVQGSAQVLLTGTADSHRRSWSHYLARPGVVEVLGEPDVEALGLGLAADRAQVDPLALGASAKHRIAGVQRSLLLDRRPPFRAARTRLRWAAVLPSQDTTECRAVFTLTGESSRSLRVVAAAPDLAAVQRFCEDLAHHDWLLTTLNGALVRGDGRDDSFERQRTVLEHLLGLWMPGAHTPAPLAVLWSGFERDPGFTRHWESLTGLVRDRVALHTLALLERMSGERGRNGAEAPERQS
;
A
#
# COMPACT_ATOMS: atom_id res chain seq x y z
N MET A 1 -21.10 -41.73 34.22
CA MET A 1 -21.87 -40.60 33.67
C MET A 1 -20.86 -39.49 33.40
N THR A 2 -20.25 -39.54 32.23
CA THR A 2 -19.10 -38.70 31.86
C THR A 2 -19.58 -37.84 30.70
N ALA A 3 -19.54 -36.51 30.90
CA ALA A 3 -20.02 -35.53 29.94
C ALA A 3 -19.19 -35.60 28.64
N ALA A 4 -19.90 -35.53 27.53
CA ALA A 4 -19.37 -35.48 26.18
C ALA A 4 -18.58 -34.19 25.96
N GLU A 5 -17.37 -34.35 25.42
CA GLU A 5 -16.57 -33.26 24.87
C GLU A 5 -17.03 -33.06 23.42
N GLU A 6 -17.92 -32.08 23.20
CA GLU A 6 -18.35 -31.67 21.87
C GLU A 6 -17.22 -30.90 21.18
N THR A 7 -16.56 -31.56 20.23
CA THR A 7 -15.68 -30.91 19.25
C THR A 7 -16.50 -29.96 18.37
N PRO A 8 -16.09 -28.68 18.18
CA PRO A 8 -16.84 -27.75 17.34
C PRO A 8 -16.84 -28.19 15.87
N PRO A 9 -17.98 -28.14 15.16
CA PRO A 9 -18.07 -28.57 13.77
C PRO A 9 -17.49 -27.49 12.83
N GLY A 10 -16.48 -27.87 12.04
CA GLY A 10 -16.10 -27.15 10.83
C GLY A 10 -14.70 -26.53 10.76
N SER A 11 -13.69 -27.10 11.43
CA SER A 11 -12.29 -26.93 10.99
C SER A 11 -12.06 -27.87 9.82
N VAL A 12 -12.27 -27.38 8.59
CA VAL A 12 -11.76 -28.07 7.40
C VAL A 12 -10.41 -27.42 7.08
N ALA A 13 -9.34 -28.15 7.37
CA ALA A 13 -7.97 -27.79 7.04
C ALA A 13 -7.72 -27.87 5.52
N ASN A 14 -8.42 -27.03 4.76
CA ASN A 14 -8.25 -26.91 3.32
C ASN A 14 -7.35 -25.71 3.01
N ALA A 15 -6.43 -25.89 2.06
CA ALA A 15 -5.65 -24.80 1.51
C ALA A 15 -6.59 -23.66 1.08
N SER A 16 -6.24 -22.44 1.45
CA SER A 16 -7.06 -21.26 1.21
C SER A 16 -6.28 -20.26 0.36
N ALA A 17 -6.99 -19.47 -0.44
CA ALA A 17 -6.39 -18.33 -1.12
C ALA A 17 -6.81 -17.06 -0.40
N ALA A 18 -5.97 -16.04 -0.40
CA ALA A 18 -6.34 -14.70 -0.01
C ALA A 18 -6.05 -13.74 -1.16
N ALA A 19 -6.81 -12.66 -1.24
CA ALA A 19 -6.56 -11.63 -2.22
C ALA A 19 -6.92 -10.27 -1.66
N GLY A 20 -6.24 -9.25 -2.19
CA GLY A 20 -6.52 -7.89 -1.82
C GLY A 20 -6.01 -6.90 -2.83
N GLU A 21 -6.43 -5.66 -2.62
CA GLU A 21 -5.99 -4.52 -3.39
C GLU A 21 -5.72 -3.34 -2.48
N ILE A 22 -4.60 -2.67 -2.72
CA ILE A 22 -4.15 -1.52 -1.95
C ILE A 22 -3.90 -0.37 -2.91
N TRP A 23 -4.42 0.79 -2.56
CA TRP A 23 -4.14 2.04 -3.25
C TRP A 23 -3.37 2.94 -2.30
N THR A 24 -2.26 3.51 -2.75
CA THR A 24 -1.42 4.43 -1.95
C THR A 24 -1.35 5.79 -2.63
N THR A 25 -1.61 6.86 -1.87
CA THR A 25 -1.50 8.24 -2.36
C THR A 25 -1.17 9.23 -1.25
N LEU A 26 -0.80 10.45 -1.62
CA LEU A 26 -0.60 11.56 -0.70
C LEU A 26 -1.95 12.09 -0.20
N LEU A 27 -2.05 12.42 1.09
CA LEU A 27 -3.17 13.18 1.63
C LEU A 27 -3.25 14.54 0.94
N GLN A 28 -4.47 15.02 0.69
CA GLN A 28 -4.71 16.35 0.12
C GLN A 28 -4.58 17.42 1.22
N HIS A 29 -3.42 17.45 1.89
CA HIS A 29 -3.07 18.39 2.95
C HIS A 29 -1.63 18.90 2.75
N SER A 30 -1.39 20.20 2.98
CA SER A 30 -0.07 20.82 2.84
C SER A 30 0.97 20.31 3.82
N GLY A 31 0.53 19.94 5.03
CA GLY A 31 1.40 19.51 6.12
C GLY A 31 1.11 18.10 6.62
N ARG A 32 1.76 17.77 7.74
CA ARG A 32 1.43 16.58 8.52
C ARG A 32 0.12 16.83 9.27
N LEU A 33 -0.88 15.98 9.03
CA LEU A 33 -2.12 16.01 9.79
C LEU A 33 -1.84 15.60 11.26
N PRO A 34 -2.32 16.36 12.26
CA PRO A 34 -2.18 16.00 13.67
C PRO A 34 -3.05 14.79 14.02
N GLN A 35 -2.67 14.04 15.07
CA GLN A 35 -3.36 12.79 15.43
C GLN A 35 -4.86 12.98 15.68
N ALA A 36 -5.27 14.04 16.39
CA ALA A 36 -6.68 14.32 16.63
C ALA A 36 -7.49 14.47 15.33
N ALA A 37 -6.93 15.14 14.32
CA ALA A 37 -7.57 15.27 13.02
C ALA A 37 -7.54 13.95 12.23
N ILE A 38 -6.50 13.12 12.39
CA ILE A 38 -6.47 11.76 11.82
C ILE A 38 -7.62 10.92 12.39
N ASP A 39 -7.81 10.94 13.70
CA ASP A 39 -8.85 10.18 14.38
C ASP A 39 -10.26 10.64 13.95
N GLU A 40 -10.45 11.95 13.78
CA GLU A 40 -11.71 12.52 13.28
C GLU A 40 -11.98 12.12 11.82
N VAL A 41 -10.95 12.20 10.95
CA VAL A 41 -11.05 11.84 9.53
C VAL A 41 -11.32 10.35 9.31
N LEU A 42 -10.73 9.48 10.13
CA LEU A 42 -10.94 8.03 10.05
C LEU A 42 -12.25 7.59 10.74
N GLY A 43 -12.82 8.47 11.56
CA GLY A 43 -14.04 8.28 12.31
C GLY A 43 -13.78 7.83 13.76
N PRO A 44 -14.58 8.29 14.73
CA PRO A 44 -14.40 7.98 16.14
C PRO A 44 -14.80 6.52 16.41
N GLN A 45 -13.88 5.57 16.27
CA GLN A 45 -14.09 4.20 16.75
C GLN A 45 -12.97 3.77 17.70
N ARG A 46 -13.39 3.31 18.88
CA ARG A 46 -12.50 2.78 19.92
C ARG A 46 -11.81 1.53 19.41
N GLY A 47 -10.51 1.39 19.68
CA GLY A 47 -9.76 0.16 19.44
C GLY A 47 -8.99 0.10 18.13
N THR A 48 -8.97 1.17 17.34
CA THR A 48 -8.05 1.26 16.21
C THR A 48 -6.60 1.16 16.70
N PRO A 49 -5.79 0.25 16.15
CA PRO A 49 -4.38 0.20 16.49
C PRO A 49 -3.66 1.43 15.92
N ALA A 50 -3.28 2.37 16.79
CA ALA A 50 -2.29 3.38 16.46
C ALA A 50 -0.91 2.84 16.84
N THR A 51 0.01 2.77 15.89
CA THR A 51 1.41 2.46 16.17
C THR A 51 2.17 3.77 16.18
N GLU A 52 2.80 4.15 17.30
CA GLU A 52 3.56 5.41 17.39
C GLU A 52 5.01 5.27 16.90
N ARG A 53 5.61 4.08 17.00
CA ARG A 53 7.00 3.80 16.62
C ARG A 53 7.12 2.55 15.75
N PRO A 54 8.06 2.51 14.80
CA PRO A 54 9.00 3.58 14.44
C PRO A 54 8.38 4.67 13.56
N LEU A 55 7.25 4.39 12.92
CA LEU A 55 6.51 5.34 12.09
C LEU A 55 5.04 5.41 12.56
N PRO A 56 4.51 6.61 12.86
CA PRO A 56 3.10 6.78 13.22
C PRO A 56 2.17 6.26 12.14
N CYS A 57 1.30 5.32 12.48
CA CYS A 57 0.23 4.90 11.58
C CYS A 57 -1.07 4.58 12.33
N THR A 58 -2.20 4.94 11.71
CA THR A 58 -3.55 4.80 12.28
C THR A 58 -4.47 4.22 11.21
N PHE A 59 -5.44 3.41 11.63
CA PHE A 59 -6.35 2.68 10.75
C PHE A 59 -7.79 3.17 10.91
N SER A 60 -8.65 2.96 9.92
CA SER A 60 -10.08 2.96 10.18
C SER A 60 -10.49 1.58 10.69
N ALA A 61 -11.67 1.48 11.28
CA ALA A 61 -12.33 0.18 11.39
C ALA A 61 -12.58 -0.43 10.01
N ASP A 62 -12.70 -1.75 9.97
CA ASP A 62 -13.00 -2.48 8.76
C ASP A 62 -14.46 -2.25 8.35
N ALA A 63 -14.66 -1.94 7.07
CA ALA A 63 -15.96 -1.85 6.42
C ALA A 63 -16.21 -3.13 5.62
N LEU A 64 -17.39 -3.72 5.85
CA LEU A 64 -17.87 -4.92 5.20
C LEU A 64 -18.57 -4.60 3.88
N THR A 65 -18.38 -5.46 2.87
CA THR A 65 -19.14 -5.41 1.61
C THR A 65 -19.50 -6.83 1.20
N GLY A 66 -20.76 -7.08 0.90
CA GLY A 66 -21.23 -8.37 0.40
C GLY A 66 -20.75 -8.61 -1.03
N VAL A 67 -20.34 -9.83 -1.34
CA VAL A 67 -19.82 -10.24 -2.64
C VAL A 67 -20.54 -11.50 -3.09
N ASP A 68 -20.94 -11.53 -4.36
CA ASP A 68 -21.52 -12.68 -5.05
C ASP A 68 -21.15 -12.57 -6.53
N CYS A 69 -20.08 -13.25 -6.93
CA CYS A 69 -19.50 -13.08 -8.26
C CYS A 69 -18.82 -14.36 -8.76
N ARG A 70 -18.47 -14.38 -10.05
CA ARG A 70 -17.56 -15.40 -10.60
C ARG A 70 -16.11 -14.95 -10.40
N LEU A 71 -15.29 -15.84 -9.85
CA LEU A 71 -13.90 -15.57 -9.54
C LEU A 71 -13.00 -15.78 -10.77
N PRO A 72 -11.89 -15.04 -10.88
CA PRO A 72 -10.99 -15.19 -12.02
C PRO A 72 -10.25 -16.53 -11.93
N ALA A 73 -10.38 -17.34 -12.98
CA ALA A 73 -9.60 -18.57 -13.16
C ALA A 73 -8.69 -18.43 -14.41
N PRO A 74 -7.41 -18.81 -14.35
CA PRO A 74 -6.49 -18.79 -15.48
C PRO A 74 -6.94 -19.73 -16.61
N VAL A 75 -7.46 -20.91 -16.27
CA VAL A 75 -7.93 -21.98 -17.17
C VAL A 75 -9.10 -22.70 -16.48
N GLY A 76 -10.18 -22.99 -17.20
CA GLY A 76 -11.34 -23.76 -16.67
C GLY A 76 -12.56 -22.92 -16.28
N SER A 77 -13.48 -23.51 -15.51
CA SER A 77 -14.73 -22.85 -15.09
C SER A 77 -14.48 -21.84 -13.97
N ALA A 78 -14.82 -20.57 -14.21
CA ALA A 78 -14.77 -19.50 -13.20
C ALA A 78 -15.71 -19.82 -12.03
N PRO A 79 -15.20 -20.25 -10.85
CA PRO A 79 -16.05 -20.70 -9.77
C PRO A 79 -16.80 -19.51 -9.16
N ARG A 80 -17.98 -19.77 -8.60
CA ARG A 80 -18.78 -18.73 -7.94
C ARG A 80 -18.29 -18.56 -6.51
N GLY A 81 -17.96 -17.33 -6.13
CA GLY A 81 -17.60 -16.93 -4.78
C GLY A 81 -18.72 -16.10 -4.14
N ILE A 82 -19.09 -16.43 -2.91
CA ILE A 82 -20.13 -15.73 -2.15
C ILE A 82 -19.64 -15.47 -0.73
N GLY A 83 -19.75 -14.22 -0.27
CA GLY A 83 -19.38 -13.89 1.10
C GLY A 83 -19.24 -12.41 1.34
N THR A 84 -18.23 -12.01 2.10
CA THR A 84 -17.94 -10.61 2.40
C THR A 84 -16.48 -10.27 2.20
N SER A 85 -16.21 -9.04 1.75
CA SER A 85 -14.88 -8.44 1.75
C SER A 85 -14.75 -7.41 2.86
N LEU A 86 -13.52 -7.25 3.37
CA LEU A 86 -13.18 -6.19 4.31
C LEU A 86 -12.43 -5.08 3.58
N SER A 87 -12.67 -3.84 3.98
CA SER A 87 -11.90 -2.70 3.49
C SER A 87 -11.63 -1.69 4.58
N ARG A 88 -10.46 -1.06 4.56
CA ARG A 88 -10.06 -0.07 5.56
C ARG A 88 -9.22 1.03 4.94
N THR A 89 -9.04 2.09 5.71
CA THR A 89 -8.09 3.15 5.40
C THR A 89 -6.95 3.11 6.41
N ARG A 90 -5.75 3.47 5.98
CA ARG A 90 -4.57 3.68 6.83
C ARG A 90 -3.99 5.04 6.53
N ILE A 91 -3.67 5.82 7.55
CA ILE A 91 -2.88 7.05 7.43
C ILE A 91 -1.50 6.81 8.01
N ILE A 92 -0.45 7.17 7.27
CA ILE A 92 0.96 6.95 7.61
C ILE A 92 1.65 8.30 7.73
N GLY A 93 2.29 8.55 8.87
CA GLY A 93 3.03 9.78 9.17
C GLY A 93 2.19 11.07 9.09
N GLY A 94 0.85 10.96 9.06
CA GLY A 94 -0.07 12.08 8.79
C GLY A 94 0.06 12.68 7.39
N LYS A 95 0.68 11.98 6.43
CA LYS A 95 0.96 12.50 5.08
C LYS A 95 0.47 11.57 3.97
N VAL A 96 0.56 10.26 4.18
CA VAL A 96 0.19 9.26 3.17
C VAL A 96 -1.09 8.58 3.60
N VAL A 97 -1.98 8.33 2.65
CA VAL A 97 -3.21 7.55 2.86
C VAL A 97 -3.19 6.31 1.97
N GLN A 98 -3.52 5.18 2.57
CA GLN A 98 -3.77 3.93 1.90
C GLN A 98 -5.22 3.51 2.08
N GLY A 99 -5.88 3.09 1.01
CA GLY A 99 -7.11 2.31 1.08
C GLY A 99 -6.78 0.89 0.74
N SER A 100 -7.25 -0.06 1.55
CA SER A 100 -7.07 -1.47 1.31
C SER A 100 -8.39 -2.22 1.34
N ALA A 101 -8.49 -3.28 0.56
CA ALA A 101 -9.59 -4.22 0.62
C ALA A 101 -9.05 -5.64 0.44
N GLN A 102 -9.67 -6.61 1.12
CA GLN A 102 -9.19 -7.98 1.17
C GLN A 102 -10.32 -8.99 1.35
N VAL A 103 -10.04 -10.23 0.94
CA VAL A 103 -10.87 -11.41 1.15
C VAL A 103 -10.00 -12.63 1.46
N LEU A 104 -10.52 -13.53 2.28
CA LEU A 104 -10.10 -14.92 2.39
C LEU A 104 -11.06 -15.78 1.59
N LEU A 105 -10.52 -16.67 0.76
CA LEU A 105 -11.26 -17.58 -0.10
C LEU A 105 -11.11 -18.99 0.45
N THR A 106 -12.25 -19.57 0.81
CA THR A 106 -12.34 -20.93 1.36
C THR A 106 -13.20 -21.78 0.44
N GLY A 107 -12.69 -22.94 0.00
CA GLY A 107 -13.51 -23.90 -0.74
C GLY A 107 -14.61 -24.48 0.16
N THR A 108 -15.77 -24.77 -0.42
CA THR A 108 -16.85 -25.48 0.26
C THR A 108 -17.36 -26.62 -0.60
N ALA A 109 -17.60 -27.78 0.03
CA ALA A 109 -18.23 -28.93 -0.62
C ALA A 109 -19.70 -28.64 -0.99
N ASP A 110 -20.31 -27.63 -0.36
CA ASP A 110 -21.67 -27.22 -0.67
C ASP A 110 -21.71 -26.50 -2.03
N SER A 111 -22.54 -27.02 -2.94
CA SER A 111 -22.75 -26.45 -4.28
C SER A 111 -23.80 -25.34 -4.31
N HIS A 112 -24.48 -25.07 -3.18
CA HIS A 112 -25.58 -24.12 -3.09
C HIS A 112 -25.26 -22.92 -2.20
N ARG A 113 -25.83 -21.77 -2.56
CA ARG A 113 -25.73 -20.53 -1.77
C ARG A 113 -26.49 -20.67 -0.45
N ARG A 114 -25.90 -20.18 0.64
CA ARG A 114 -26.54 -20.08 1.96
C ARG A 114 -27.19 -18.70 2.17
N SER A 115 -27.89 -18.52 3.29
CA SER A 115 -28.50 -17.22 3.64
C SER A 115 -27.43 -16.13 3.86
N TRP A 116 -27.80 -14.86 3.73
CA TRP A 116 -26.87 -13.76 4.02
C TRP A 116 -26.38 -13.75 5.48
N SER A 117 -27.20 -14.22 6.44
CA SER A 117 -26.80 -14.36 7.85
C SER A 117 -25.57 -15.24 8.03
N HIS A 118 -25.44 -16.31 7.23
CA HIS A 118 -24.28 -17.20 7.25
C HIS A 118 -23.00 -16.47 6.82
N TYR A 119 -23.07 -15.64 5.77
CA TYR A 119 -21.91 -14.90 5.28
C TYR A 119 -21.55 -13.69 6.16
N LEU A 120 -22.56 -13.00 6.71
CA LEU A 120 -22.34 -11.86 7.61
C LEU A 120 -21.72 -12.27 8.95
N ALA A 121 -21.94 -13.51 9.38
CA ALA A 121 -21.27 -14.08 10.56
C ALA A 121 -19.79 -14.41 10.32
N ARG A 122 -19.30 -14.32 9.06
CA ARG A 122 -17.89 -14.55 8.69
C ARG A 122 -17.31 -13.37 7.91
N PRO A 123 -17.06 -12.24 8.58
CA PRO A 123 -16.41 -11.06 8.01
C PRO A 123 -15.14 -11.39 7.21
N GLY A 124 -15.08 -10.93 5.96
CA GLY A 124 -13.89 -11.07 5.11
C GLY A 124 -13.70 -12.44 4.48
N VAL A 125 -14.62 -13.39 4.70
CA VAL A 125 -14.58 -14.71 4.09
C VAL A 125 -15.53 -14.77 2.90
N VAL A 126 -15.02 -15.32 1.79
CA VAL A 126 -15.76 -15.65 0.58
C VAL A 126 -15.66 -17.15 0.35
N GLU A 127 -16.80 -17.82 0.42
CA GLU A 127 -16.90 -19.25 0.13
C GLU A 127 -16.95 -19.47 -1.38
N VAL A 128 -16.05 -20.31 -1.87
CA VAL A 128 -15.96 -20.70 -3.26
C VAL A 128 -16.74 -22.00 -3.43
N LEU A 129 -17.83 -21.95 -4.19
CA LEU A 129 -18.69 -23.11 -4.40
C LEU A 129 -17.94 -24.17 -5.23
N GLY A 130 -17.88 -25.39 -4.70
CA GLY A 130 -17.14 -26.51 -5.29
C GLY A 130 -15.70 -26.64 -4.76
N GLU A 131 -14.88 -27.39 -5.48
CA GLU A 131 -13.48 -27.64 -5.15
C GLU A 131 -12.56 -26.78 -6.03
N PRO A 132 -12.18 -25.57 -5.59
CA PRO A 132 -11.32 -24.70 -6.39
C PRO A 132 -9.87 -25.20 -6.38
N ASP A 133 -9.22 -25.13 -7.54
CA ASP A 133 -7.76 -25.11 -7.60
C ASP A 133 -7.26 -23.79 -7.00
N VAL A 134 -6.73 -23.87 -5.79
CA VAL A 134 -6.26 -22.73 -4.98
C VAL A 134 -5.08 -22.02 -5.64
N GLU A 135 -4.21 -22.76 -6.33
CA GLU A 135 -3.05 -22.18 -7.01
C GLU A 135 -3.50 -21.41 -8.25
N ALA A 136 -4.36 -22.02 -9.08
CA ALA A 136 -4.94 -21.35 -10.23
C ALA A 136 -5.74 -20.11 -9.80
N LEU A 137 -6.53 -20.22 -8.74
CA LEU A 137 -7.28 -19.09 -8.19
C LEU A 137 -6.35 -17.96 -7.73
N GLY A 138 -5.27 -18.28 -7.01
CA GLY A 138 -4.25 -17.30 -6.59
C GLY A 138 -3.60 -16.58 -7.79
N LEU A 139 -3.25 -17.30 -8.85
CA LEU A 139 -2.73 -16.72 -10.09
C LEU A 139 -3.74 -15.79 -10.77
N GLY A 140 -4.99 -16.21 -10.88
CA GLY A 140 -6.07 -15.41 -11.47
C GLY A 140 -6.34 -14.13 -10.70
N LEU A 141 -6.24 -14.18 -9.37
CA LEU A 141 -6.50 -13.03 -8.49
C LEU A 141 -5.34 -12.03 -8.48
N ALA A 142 -4.09 -12.49 -8.55
CA ALA A 142 -2.93 -11.60 -8.63
C ALA A 142 -2.79 -10.94 -10.02
N ALA A 143 -3.35 -11.54 -11.07
CA ALA A 143 -3.22 -11.03 -12.43
C ALA A 143 -3.86 -9.64 -12.58
N ASP A 144 -3.10 -8.70 -13.12
CA ASP A 144 -3.59 -7.36 -13.47
C ASP A 144 -4.31 -7.36 -14.82
N ARG A 145 -5.43 -8.10 -14.90
CA ARG A 145 -6.29 -8.12 -16.08
C ARG A 145 -7.24 -6.94 -16.02
N ALA A 146 -6.88 -5.86 -16.71
CA ALA A 146 -7.41 -4.50 -16.59
C ALA A 146 -8.91 -4.27 -16.89
N GLN A 147 -9.78 -5.28 -16.98
CA GLN A 147 -11.14 -5.08 -17.51
C GLN A 147 -12.30 -5.39 -16.54
N VAL A 148 -12.16 -6.34 -15.62
CA VAL A 148 -13.22 -6.65 -14.63
C VAL A 148 -12.59 -7.04 -13.30
N ASP A 149 -12.92 -6.32 -12.22
CA ASP A 149 -12.59 -6.68 -10.84
C ASP A 149 -13.82 -7.31 -10.19
N PRO A 150 -14.02 -8.64 -10.30
CA PRO A 150 -15.29 -9.26 -9.91
C PRO A 150 -15.58 -9.14 -8.41
N LEU A 151 -14.52 -9.10 -7.59
CA LEU A 151 -14.61 -8.90 -6.14
C LEU A 151 -14.75 -7.42 -5.75
N ALA A 152 -14.64 -6.49 -6.71
CA ALA A 152 -14.66 -5.04 -6.51
C ALA A 152 -13.70 -4.50 -5.42
N LEU A 153 -12.64 -5.24 -5.07
CA LEU A 153 -11.68 -4.86 -4.03
C LEU A 153 -11.03 -3.51 -4.33
N GLY A 154 -10.69 -3.29 -5.60
CA GLY A 154 -10.13 -2.01 -6.03
C GLY A 154 -11.10 -0.86 -5.87
N ALA A 155 -12.38 -1.06 -6.19
CA ALA A 155 -13.40 -0.04 -6.01
C ALA A 155 -13.62 0.26 -4.52
N SER A 156 -13.68 -0.77 -3.67
CA SER A 156 -13.81 -0.63 -2.21
C SER A 156 -12.64 0.14 -1.62
N ALA A 157 -11.40 -0.25 -1.91
CA ALA A 157 -10.19 0.43 -1.46
C ALA A 157 -10.15 1.91 -1.91
N LYS A 158 -10.49 2.20 -3.17
CA LYS A 158 -10.61 3.58 -3.67
C LYS A 158 -11.69 4.37 -2.94
N HIS A 159 -12.83 3.76 -2.67
CA HIS A 159 -13.93 4.41 -1.97
C HIS A 159 -13.52 4.81 -0.55
N ARG A 160 -12.76 3.95 0.16
CA ARG A 160 -12.19 4.24 1.48
C ARG A 160 -11.25 5.45 1.45
N ILE A 161 -10.34 5.55 0.47
CA ILE A 161 -9.52 6.75 0.26
C ILE A 161 -10.38 7.96 -0.03
N ALA A 162 -11.37 7.84 -0.91
CA ALA A 162 -12.24 8.96 -1.28
C ALA A 162 -13.02 9.49 -0.07
N GLY A 163 -13.40 8.62 0.89
CA GLY A 163 -13.99 9.05 2.17
C GLY A 163 -13.07 9.97 2.95
N VAL A 164 -11.82 9.55 3.18
CA VAL A 164 -10.80 10.36 3.87
C VAL A 164 -10.50 11.65 3.11
N GLN A 165 -10.26 11.53 1.80
CA GLN A 165 -10.00 12.65 0.92
C GLN A 165 -11.23 13.53 0.72
N ARG A 166 -12.41 13.27 1.30
CA ARG A 166 -13.56 14.20 1.28
C ARG A 166 -13.70 15.00 2.57
N SER A 167 -12.90 14.71 3.61
CA SER A 167 -12.96 15.47 4.86
C SER A 167 -12.67 16.96 4.64
N LEU A 168 -13.35 17.79 5.43
CA LEU A 168 -13.17 19.24 5.49
C LEU A 168 -11.92 19.64 6.28
N LEU A 169 -11.32 18.70 7.04
CA LEU A 169 -10.06 18.91 7.76
C LEU A 169 -8.83 18.94 6.83
N LEU A 170 -9.02 18.65 5.54
CA LEU A 170 -7.96 18.66 4.52
C LEU A 170 -8.01 19.96 3.70
N ASP A 171 -6.88 20.68 3.63
CA ASP A 171 -6.76 21.99 2.97
C ASP A 171 -6.72 21.94 1.42
N ARG A 172 -6.64 20.74 0.84
CA ARG A 172 -6.58 20.49 -0.61
C ARG A 172 -5.36 21.05 -1.32
N ARG A 173 -4.27 21.24 -0.57
CA ARG A 173 -3.02 21.82 -1.06
C ARG A 173 -1.86 20.86 -0.77
N PRO A 174 -1.82 19.68 -1.40
CA PRO A 174 -0.69 18.77 -1.20
C PRO A 174 0.64 19.47 -1.55
N PRO A 175 1.71 19.25 -0.78
CA PRO A 175 2.99 19.96 -0.95
C PRO A 175 3.66 19.70 -2.31
N PHE A 176 3.33 18.57 -2.95
CA PHE A 176 3.75 18.25 -4.31
C PHE A 176 2.78 17.25 -4.93
N ARG A 177 2.86 17.08 -6.26
CA ARG A 177 2.06 16.08 -6.97
C ARG A 177 2.74 14.72 -6.92
N ALA A 178 2.05 13.74 -6.37
CA ALA A 178 2.46 12.33 -6.39
C ALA A 178 1.43 11.51 -7.16
N ALA A 179 1.89 10.63 -8.04
CA ALA A 179 1.01 9.66 -8.68
C ALA A 179 0.47 8.69 -7.62
N ARG A 180 -0.78 8.24 -7.82
CA ARG A 180 -1.33 7.16 -7.01
C ARG A 180 -0.79 5.82 -7.52
N THR A 181 -0.45 4.92 -6.62
CA THR A 181 -0.06 3.54 -6.98
C THR A 181 -1.13 2.54 -6.54
N ARG A 182 -1.22 1.43 -7.28
CA ARG A 182 -2.08 0.28 -7.02
C ARG A 182 -1.20 -0.96 -6.84
N LEU A 183 -1.43 -1.69 -5.75
CA LEU A 183 -0.91 -3.02 -5.55
C LEU A 183 -2.09 -4.00 -5.50
N ARG A 184 -2.19 -4.90 -6.47
CA ARG A 184 -3.07 -6.07 -6.41
C ARG A 184 -2.25 -7.24 -5.89
N TRP A 185 -2.77 -7.97 -4.91
CA TRP A 185 -2.03 -9.10 -4.34
C TRP A 185 -2.92 -10.32 -4.19
N ALA A 186 -2.29 -11.50 -4.28
CA ALA A 186 -2.89 -12.75 -3.87
C ALA A 186 -1.89 -13.58 -3.07
N ALA A 187 -2.39 -14.31 -2.09
CA ALA A 187 -1.62 -15.25 -1.31
C ALA A 187 -2.22 -16.64 -1.40
N VAL A 188 -1.36 -17.64 -1.56
CA VAL A 188 -1.74 -19.05 -1.35
C VAL A 188 -1.33 -19.41 0.08
N LEU A 189 -2.30 -19.88 0.85
CA LEU A 189 -2.15 -20.29 2.24
C LEU A 189 -2.22 -21.84 2.27
N PRO A 190 -1.06 -22.52 2.17
CA PRO A 190 -1.01 -23.97 2.14
C PRO A 190 -1.56 -24.56 3.46
N SER A 191 -2.30 -25.66 3.33
CA SER A 191 -2.66 -26.50 4.47
C SER A 191 -1.37 -27.14 4.99
N GLN A 192 -1.09 -26.93 6.28
CA GLN A 192 0.06 -27.39 7.08
C GLN A 192 1.07 -28.30 6.36
N ASP A 193 2.31 -27.81 6.17
CA ASP A 193 3.57 -28.54 5.89
C ASP A 193 4.57 -27.68 5.09
N THR A 194 4.11 -26.56 4.51
CA THR A 194 5.00 -25.60 3.85
C THR A 194 5.60 -24.66 4.89
N THR A 195 6.93 -24.60 4.97
CA THR A 195 7.69 -23.59 5.75
C THR A 195 8.24 -22.47 4.87
N GLU A 196 8.15 -22.62 3.56
CA GLU A 196 8.66 -21.64 2.61
C GLU A 196 7.73 -20.43 2.50
N CYS A 197 8.31 -19.24 2.64
CA CYS A 197 7.68 -17.99 2.28
C CYS A 197 8.37 -17.43 1.04
N ARG A 198 7.60 -17.21 -0.03
CA ARG A 198 8.09 -16.63 -1.28
C ARG A 198 7.16 -15.54 -1.76
N ALA A 199 7.73 -14.45 -2.25
CA ALA A 199 6.99 -13.37 -2.88
C ALA A 199 7.52 -13.13 -4.30
N VAL A 200 6.60 -12.87 -5.24
CA VAL A 200 6.93 -12.40 -6.59
C VAL A 200 6.21 -11.07 -6.79
N PHE A 201 6.99 -10.01 -6.84
CA PHE A 201 6.53 -8.64 -7.09
C PHE A 201 6.78 -8.27 -8.53
N THR A 202 5.77 -7.73 -9.21
CA THR A 202 5.85 -7.40 -10.63
C THR A 202 5.25 -6.04 -10.88
N LEU A 203 5.98 -5.21 -11.62
CA LEU A 203 5.49 -3.93 -12.13
C LEU A 203 4.68 -4.22 -13.39
N THR A 204 3.36 -4.05 -13.34
CA THR A 204 2.44 -4.34 -14.47
C THR A 204 2.12 -3.10 -15.30
N GLY A 205 2.47 -1.92 -14.81
CA GLY A 205 2.41 -0.64 -15.51
C GLY A 205 3.07 0.47 -14.67
N GLU A 206 2.92 1.74 -15.09
CA GLU A 206 3.53 2.87 -14.37
C GLU A 206 3.02 3.02 -12.93
N SER A 207 1.71 2.82 -12.76
CA SER A 207 1.02 2.95 -11.47
C SER A 207 0.48 1.62 -10.92
N SER A 208 0.69 0.51 -11.61
CA SER A 208 0.10 -0.79 -11.25
C SER A 208 1.17 -1.83 -10.94
N ARG A 209 0.94 -2.57 -9.86
CA ARG A 209 1.79 -3.68 -9.42
C ARG A 209 0.93 -4.88 -9.09
N SER A 210 1.49 -6.06 -9.32
CA SER A 210 0.97 -7.32 -8.82
C SER A 210 1.95 -7.95 -7.85
N LEU A 211 1.43 -8.59 -6.79
CA LEU A 211 2.20 -9.37 -5.85
C LEU A 211 1.57 -10.75 -5.69
N ARG A 212 2.37 -11.79 -5.86
CA ARG A 212 1.99 -13.15 -5.47
C ARG A 212 2.80 -13.56 -4.26
N VAL A 213 2.11 -14.03 -3.23
CA VAL A 213 2.72 -14.53 -2.00
C VAL A 213 2.39 -16.02 -1.87
N VAL A 214 3.39 -16.82 -1.56
CA VAL A 214 3.22 -18.13 -0.95
C VAL A 214 3.75 -17.95 0.45
N ALA A 215 2.92 -18.22 1.45
CA ALA A 215 3.35 -18.01 2.82
C ALA A 215 2.91 -19.16 3.70
N ALA A 216 3.89 -19.73 4.41
CA ALA A 216 3.71 -20.73 5.44
C ALA A 216 2.84 -20.19 6.59
N ALA A 217 1.60 -20.65 6.67
CA ALA A 217 0.67 -20.39 7.78
C ALA A 217 0.60 -18.94 8.30
N PRO A 218 0.55 -17.87 7.47
CA PRO A 218 0.26 -16.57 8.02
C PRO A 218 -1.25 -16.44 8.25
N ASP A 219 -1.59 -15.83 9.38
CA ASP A 219 -2.84 -15.11 9.53
C ASP A 219 -3.00 -14.15 8.32
N LEU A 220 -4.20 -14.12 7.71
CA LEU A 220 -4.56 -13.17 6.66
C LEU A 220 -4.16 -11.74 7.03
N ALA A 221 -4.34 -11.37 8.31
CA ALA A 221 -3.99 -10.05 8.80
C ALA A 221 -2.48 -9.76 8.65
N ALA A 222 -1.63 -10.78 8.80
CA ALA A 222 -0.19 -10.63 8.64
C ALA A 222 0.20 -10.40 7.17
N VAL A 223 -0.37 -11.18 6.24
CA VAL A 223 -0.15 -11.00 4.80
C VAL A 223 -0.60 -9.61 4.37
N GLN A 224 -1.79 -9.21 4.79
CA GLN A 224 -2.33 -7.89 4.49
C GLN A 224 -1.42 -6.78 5.00
N ARG A 225 -0.92 -6.90 6.23
CA ARG A 225 -0.05 -5.89 6.81
C ARG A 225 1.29 -5.78 6.07
N PHE A 226 1.86 -6.91 5.68
CA PHE A 226 3.05 -6.96 4.82
C PHE A 226 2.78 -6.30 3.46
N CYS A 227 1.65 -6.59 2.82
CA CYS A 227 1.29 -5.99 1.53
C CYS A 227 1.08 -4.47 1.65
N GLU A 228 0.46 -3.99 2.73
CA GLU A 228 0.31 -2.55 3.02
C GLU A 228 1.67 -1.86 3.21
N ASP A 229 2.60 -2.51 3.91
CA ASP A 229 3.96 -2.03 4.11
C ASP A 229 4.73 -1.97 2.78
N LEU A 230 4.68 -3.03 1.96
CA LEU A 230 5.30 -3.05 0.63
C LEU A 230 4.72 -1.97 -0.29
N ALA A 231 3.40 -1.84 -0.35
CA ALA A 231 2.72 -0.82 -1.17
C ALA A 231 3.06 0.62 -0.78
N HIS A 232 3.40 0.85 0.49
CA HIS A 232 3.87 2.16 0.98
C HIS A 232 5.29 2.45 0.49
N HIS A 233 6.20 1.51 0.66
CA HIS A 233 7.60 1.69 0.27
C HIS A 233 7.80 1.75 -1.26
N ASP A 234 7.09 0.91 -2.02
CA ASP A 234 7.08 1.03 -3.48
C ASP A 234 6.53 2.39 -3.95
N TRP A 235 5.49 2.90 -3.29
CA TRP A 235 4.96 4.24 -3.59
C TRP A 235 5.99 5.34 -3.29
N LEU A 236 6.74 5.24 -2.19
CA LEU A 236 7.82 6.18 -1.86
C LEU A 236 8.92 6.17 -2.94
N LEU A 237 9.39 4.99 -3.34
CA LEU A 237 10.39 4.85 -4.43
C LEU A 237 9.87 5.44 -5.74
N THR A 238 8.64 5.09 -6.11
CA THR A 238 8.00 5.58 -7.34
C THR A 238 7.83 7.10 -7.33
N THR A 239 7.43 7.66 -6.20
CA THR A 239 7.19 9.10 -6.05
C THR A 239 8.51 9.88 -6.10
N LEU A 240 9.54 9.41 -5.39
CA LEU A 240 10.85 10.03 -5.40
C LEU A 240 11.51 9.96 -6.78
N ASN A 241 11.44 8.80 -7.44
CA ASN A 241 11.93 8.65 -8.80
C ASN A 241 11.18 9.57 -9.78
N GLY A 242 9.85 9.68 -9.66
CA GLY A 242 9.05 10.59 -10.47
C GLY A 242 9.39 12.07 -10.25
N ALA A 243 9.79 12.46 -9.04
CA ALA A 243 10.27 13.81 -8.74
C ALA A 243 11.63 14.11 -9.38
N LEU A 244 12.49 13.10 -9.54
CA LEU A 244 13.79 13.22 -10.18
C LEU A 244 13.73 13.31 -11.71
N VAL A 245 12.82 12.56 -12.35
CA VAL A 245 12.68 12.51 -13.82
C VAL A 245 11.98 13.75 -14.37
N ARG A 246 10.99 14.31 -13.68
CA ARG A 246 10.20 15.47 -14.17
C ARG A 246 10.90 16.83 -13.99
N GLY A 247 12.21 16.83 -13.86
CA GLY A 247 13.03 17.95 -13.41
C GLY A 247 13.60 18.85 -14.51
N ASP A 248 12.98 18.90 -15.69
CA ASP A 248 13.56 19.53 -16.89
C ASP A 248 13.37 21.07 -16.97
N GLY A 249 12.79 21.70 -15.94
CA GLY A 249 12.71 23.15 -15.77
C GLY A 249 13.61 23.63 -14.62
N ARG A 250 14.46 24.64 -14.88
CA ARG A 250 15.63 24.97 -14.02
C ARG A 250 15.31 25.48 -12.60
N ASP A 251 14.17 26.13 -12.36
CA ASP A 251 13.85 26.73 -11.05
C ASP A 251 12.76 25.96 -10.26
N ASP A 252 11.70 25.47 -10.91
CA ASP A 252 10.63 24.69 -10.24
C ASP A 252 11.07 23.28 -9.80
N SER A 253 12.17 22.76 -10.37
CA SER A 253 12.68 21.41 -10.10
C SER A 253 13.36 21.32 -8.72
N PHE A 254 14.08 22.35 -8.31
CA PHE A 254 14.82 22.38 -7.04
C PHE A 254 13.88 22.43 -5.83
N GLU A 255 12.97 23.40 -5.78
CA GLU A 255 12.02 23.54 -4.65
C GLU A 255 11.13 22.31 -4.51
N ARG A 256 10.73 21.70 -5.62
CA ARG A 256 10.00 20.43 -5.62
C ARG A 256 10.84 19.30 -5.01
N GLN A 257 12.08 19.14 -5.44
CA GLN A 257 12.99 18.10 -4.93
C GLN A 257 13.25 18.24 -3.42
N ARG A 258 13.52 19.47 -2.96
CA ARG A 258 13.64 19.79 -1.53
C ARG A 258 12.37 19.42 -0.77
N THR A 259 11.22 19.87 -1.27
CA THR A 259 9.91 19.61 -0.65
C THR A 259 9.63 18.11 -0.55
N VAL A 260 9.92 17.34 -1.60
CA VAL A 260 9.73 15.88 -1.60
C VAL A 260 10.59 15.21 -0.53
N LEU A 261 11.87 15.58 -0.40
CA LEU A 261 12.75 15.05 0.64
C LEU A 261 12.22 15.36 2.04
N GLU A 262 11.90 16.63 2.31
CA GLU A 262 11.38 17.07 3.63
C GLU A 262 10.11 16.31 4.02
N HIS A 263 9.27 15.98 3.04
CA HIS A 263 8.00 15.35 3.30
C HIS A 263 8.08 13.83 3.42
N LEU A 264 8.91 13.18 2.60
CA LEU A 264 8.93 11.73 2.46
C LEU A 264 10.07 11.05 3.22
N LEU A 265 11.16 11.74 3.54
CA LEU A 265 12.38 11.08 4.01
C LEU A 265 12.17 10.31 5.33
N GLY A 266 11.45 10.91 6.27
CA GLY A 266 11.11 10.27 7.55
C GLY A 266 10.05 9.16 7.46
N LEU A 267 9.50 8.88 6.26
CA LEU A 267 8.49 7.84 6.07
C LEU A 267 9.09 6.51 5.60
N TRP A 268 10.40 6.47 5.32
CA TRP A 268 11.11 5.26 4.91
C TRP A 268 11.50 4.43 6.13
N MET A 269 10.71 3.41 6.45
CA MET A 269 10.94 2.48 7.57
C MET A 269 10.65 1.05 7.09
N PRO A 270 11.49 0.52 6.18
CA PRO A 270 11.25 -0.73 5.46
C PRO A 270 11.11 -1.92 6.43
N GLY A 271 10.03 -2.69 6.30
CA GLY A 271 9.76 -3.86 7.13
C GLY A 271 9.30 -3.53 8.57
N ALA A 272 9.23 -2.26 8.97
CA ALA A 272 8.91 -1.87 10.35
C ALA A 272 7.53 -2.33 10.83
N HIS A 273 6.59 -2.51 9.91
CA HIS A 273 5.26 -3.00 10.21
C HIS A 273 5.02 -4.43 9.71
N THR A 274 6.05 -5.07 9.15
CA THR A 274 5.97 -6.44 8.67
C THR A 274 6.02 -7.40 9.85
N PRO A 275 5.02 -8.28 10.02
CA PRO A 275 5.03 -9.28 11.08
C PRO A 275 6.23 -10.23 10.96
N ALA A 276 6.75 -10.68 12.11
CA ALA A 276 7.95 -11.53 12.17
C ALA A 276 7.94 -12.75 11.22
N PRO A 277 6.82 -13.50 11.04
CA PRO A 277 6.78 -14.64 10.11
C PRO A 277 7.05 -14.26 8.65
N LEU A 278 6.78 -13.01 8.25
CA LEU A 278 6.94 -12.53 6.88
C LEU A 278 8.19 -11.67 6.68
N ALA A 279 9.02 -11.48 7.73
CA ALA A 279 10.24 -10.69 7.65
C ALA A 279 11.23 -11.21 6.59
N VAL A 280 11.23 -12.53 6.34
CA VAL A 280 12.03 -13.17 5.28
C VAL A 280 11.68 -12.67 3.88
N LEU A 281 10.40 -12.36 3.63
CA LEU A 281 9.96 -11.80 2.34
C LEU A 281 10.56 -10.41 2.13
N TRP A 282 10.60 -9.60 3.20
CA TRP A 282 11.21 -8.29 3.16
C TRP A 282 12.71 -8.36 2.89
N SER A 283 13.41 -9.29 3.55
CA SER A 283 14.83 -9.55 3.30
C SER A 283 15.10 -9.96 1.84
N GLY A 284 14.15 -10.65 1.21
CA GLY A 284 14.17 -10.93 -0.24
C GLY A 284 14.25 -9.64 -1.06
N PHE A 285 13.34 -8.70 -0.83
CA PHE A 285 13.31 -7.41 -1.54
C PHE A 285 14.50 -6.50 -1.25
N GLU A 286 15.11 -6.60 -0.07
CA GLU A 286 16.37 -5.91 0.23
C GLU A 286 17.58 -6.53 -0.46
N ARG A 287 17.54 -7.83 -0.76
CA ARG A 287 18.57 -8.48 -1.57
C ARG A 287 18.39 -8.15 -3.04
N ASP A 288 17.20 -8.40 -3.57
CA ASP A 288 16.83 -8.21 -4.97
C ASP A 288 15.35 -7.77 -5.05
N PRO A 289 15.06 -6.53 -5.48
CA PRO A 289 15.94 -5.60 -6.22
C PRO A 289 16.81 -4.66 -5.36
N GLY A 290 16.73 -4.71 -4.02
CA GLY A 290 17.48 -3.83 -3.14
C GLY A 290 16.77 -2.50 -2.87
N PHE A 291 15.58 -2.58 -2.26
CA PHE A 291 14.72 -1.42 -1.98
C PHE A 291 15.46 -0.31 -1.21
N THR A 292 16.17 -0.64 -0.13
CA THR A 292 16.92 0.35 0.65
C THR A 292 18.09 0.94 -0.16
N ARG A 293 18.84 0.12 -0.89
CA ARG A 293 19.92 0.62 -1.77
C ARG A 293 19.38 1.57 -2.84
N HIS A 294 18.21 1.27 -3.41
CA HIS A 294 17.55 2.12 -4.39
C HIS A 294 17.11 3.45 -3.75
N TRP A 295 16.50 3.40 -2.57
CA TRP A 295 16.11 4.58 -1.81
C TRP A 295 17.31 5.48 -1.47
N GLU A 296 18.39 4.90 -0.97
CA GLU A 296 19.64 5.62 -0.66
C GLU A 296 20.24 6.27 -1.92
N SER A 297 20.23 5.56 -3.04
CA SER A 297 20.70 6.09 -4.32
C SER A 297 19.86 7.29 -4.79
N LEU A 298 18.53 7.17 -4.74
CA LEU A 298 17.63 8.26 -5.13
C LEU A 298 17.77 9.47 -4.19
N THR A 299 17.83 9.25 -2.88
CA THR A 299 18.00 10.34 -1.91
C THR A 299 19.37 11.00 -2.01
N GLY A 300 20.44 10.23 -2.29
CA GLY A 300 21.76 10.75 -2.61
C GLY A 300 21.74 11.66 -3.84
N LEU A 301 21.16 11.19 -4.95
CA LEU A 301 21.02 11.98 -6.17
C LEU A 301 20.24 13.29 -5.96
N VAL A 302 19.16 13.27 -5.18
CA VAL A 302 18.44 14.52 -4.87
C VAL A 302 19.30 15.46 -4.02
N ARG A 303 19.98 14.95 -2.99
CA ARG A 303 20.88 15.76 -2.15
C ARG A 303 22.00 16.39 -2.96
N ASP A 304 22.61 15.64 -3.88
CA ASP A 304 23.67 16.14 -4.75
C ASP A 304 23.17 17.24 -5.68
N ARG A 305 21.99 17.08 -6.29
CA ARG A 305 21.35 18.12 -7.11
C ARG A 305 21.06 19.39 -6.31
N VAL A 306 20.57 19.24 -5.08
CA VAL A 306 20.31 20.36 -4.17
C VAL A 306 21.61 21.09 -3.81
N ALA A 307 22.69 20.36 -3.52
CA ALA A 307 24.00 20.93 -3.20
C ALA A 307 24.60 21.69 -4.39
N LEU A 308 24.57 21.10 -5.59
CA LEU A 308 25.08 21.73 -6.82
C LEU A 308 24.30 23.00 -7.18
N HIS A 309 22.97 22.98 -7.04
CA HIS A 309 22.15 24.17 -7.29
C HIS A 309 22.47 25.30 -6.30
N THR A 310 22.65 24.95 -5.01
CA THR A 310 23.05 25.92 -3.98
C THR A 310 24.41 26.55 -4.29
N LEU A 311 25.41 25.75 -4.72
CA LEU A 311 26.72 26.26 -5.13
C LEU A 311 26.63 27.20 -6.34
N ALA A 312 25.85 26.82 -7.36
CA ALA A 312 25.65 27.65 -8.55
C ALA A 312 24.98 29.01 -8.23
N LEU A 313 24.06 29.05 -7.26
CA LEU A 313 23.46 30.30 -6.79
C LEU A 313 24.49 31.17 -6.05
N LEU A 314 25.31 30.57 -5.18
CA LEU A 314 26.36 31.30 -4.46
C LEU A 314 27.42 31.90 -5.41
N GLU A 315 27.80 31.19 -6.47
CA GLU A 315 28.71 31.69 -7.52
C GLU A 315 28.11 32.86 -8.31
N ARG A 316 26.81 32.82 -8.63
CA ARG A 316 26.13 33.96 -9.28
C ARG A 316 26.11 35.19 -8.38
N MET A 317 25.75 35.00 -7.11
CA MET A 317 25.70 36.10 -6.14
C MET A 317 27.08 36.72 -5.87
N SER A 318 28.16 35.94 -5.89
CA SER A 318 29.52 36.46 -5.75
C SER A 318 30.01 37.18 -7.01
N GLY A 319 29.66 36.68 -8.20
CA GLY A 319 29.96 37.31 -9.48
C GLY A 319 29.23 38.65 -9.71
N GLU A 320 27.98 38.77 -9.25
CA GLU A 320 27.20 40.02 -9.32
C GLU A 320 27.72 41.10 -8.37
N ARG A 321 28.19 40.73 -7.17
CA ARG A 321 28.88 41.68 -6.27
C ARG A 321 30.21 42.16 -6.84
N GLY A 322 30.96 41.29 -7.53
CA GLY A 322 32.20 41.67 -8.21
C GLY A 322 31.97 42.66 -9.37
N ARG A 323 30.85 42.54 -10.09
CA ARG A 323 30.47 43.48 -11.16
C ARG A 323 29.96 44.82 -10.63
N ASN A 324 29.12 44.83 -9.60
CA ASN A 324 28.60 46.08 -9.02
C ASN A 324 29.65 46.88 -8.23
N GLY A 325 30.78 46.26 -7.84
CA GLY A 325 31.91 46.95 -7.20
C GLY A 325 32.86 47.67 -8.17
N ALA A 326 32.74 47.43 -9.49
CA ALA A 326 33.66 47.97 -10.51
C ALA A 326 33.15 49.25 -11.21
N GLU A 327 31.91 49.68 -10.98
CA GLU A 327 31.30 50.89 -11.57
C GLU A 327 31.27 52.08 -10.58
N ALA A 328 32.37 52.37 -9.89
CA ALA A 328 32.53 53.66 -9.21
C ALA A 328 33.17 54.66 -10.19
N PRO A 329 32.51 55.77 -10.57
CA PRO A 329 33.07 56.70 -11.55
C PRO A 329 34.17 57.55 -10.92
N GLU A 330 35.37 57.49 -11.50
CA GLU A 330 36.41 58.48 -11.28
C GLU A 330 35.86 59.88 -11.64
N ARG A 331 35.65 60.72 -10.62
CA ARG A 331 35.43 62.15 -10.83
C ARG A 331 36.77 62.78 -11.20
N GLN A 332 36.98 63.02 -12.49
CA GLN A 332 38.08 63.86 -12.98
C GLN A 332 37.85 65.31 -12.53
N SER A 333 38.88 65.88 -11.89
CA SER A 333 39.03 67.32 -11.58
C SER A 333 39.96 67.97 -12.60
#